data_AF-A0AAN0IRS8-F1
#
_entry.id   AF-A0AAN0IRS8-F1
#
_cell.length_a   1.000
_cell.length_b   1.000
_cell.length_c   1.000
_cell.angle_alpha   90.00
_cell.angle_beta   90.00
_cell.angle_gamma   90.00
#
_symmetry.space_group_name_H-M   'P 1'
#
loop_
_entity.id
_entity.type
_entity.pdbx_description
1 polymer ?
#
loop_
_entity_poly.entity_id
_entity_poly.type
_entity_poly.pdbx_seq_one_letter_code
_entity_poly.pdbx_strand_id
1 'polypeptide(L)'
;MIHNVPIKSLPQDWLWCETWCSMETKSTAKTIDLCNNPMTKEPKLTSAVRIIDEWVDYDNEIKRLQKETMTETSLPTSPSSTHTPSHQEL
;
A
#
# COMPACT_ATOMS: atom_id res chain seq x y z
N MET A 1 25.15 -14.02 -23.24
CA MET A 1 26.31 -13.90 -22.33
C MET A 1 25.76 -13.79 -20.93
N ILE A 2 26.01 -14.80 -20.08
CA ILE A 2 25.67 -14.71 -18.66
C ILE A 2 26.80 -13.89 -18.01
N HIS A 3 26.44 -12.75 -17.43
CA HIS A 3 27.38 -11.96 -16.65
C HIS A 3 27.55 -12.66 -15.30
N ASN A 4 28.78 -13.05 -14.96
CA ASN A 4 29.11 -13.67 -13.67
C ASN A 4 29.11 -12.64 -12.53
N VAL A 5 27.93 -12.14 -12.18
CA VAL A 5 27.72 -11.32 -10.99
C VAL A 5 27.50 -12.27 -9.80
N PRO A 6 28.32 -12.19 -8.73
CA PRO A 6 28.10 -13.00 -7.54
C PRO A 6 26.74 -12.73 -6.90
N ILE A 7 26.00 -13.78 -6.56
CA ILE A 7 24.72 -13.70 -5.84
C ILE A 7 24.89 -14.40 -4.49
N LYS A 8 24.46 -13.74 -3.41
CA LYS A 8 24.41 -14.31 -2.07
C LYS A 8 23.00 -14.77 -1.75
N SER A 9 22.84 -16.06 -1.47
CA SER A 9 21.57 -16.62 -1.02
C SER A 9 21.30 -16.23 0.43
N LEU A 10 20.13 -15.67 0.70
CA LEU A 10 19.64 -15.46 2.06
C LEU A 10 19.03 -16.76 2.61
N PRO A 11 18.93 -16.92 3.94
CA PRO A 11 18.18 -18.01 4.55
C PRO A 11 16.71 -18.03 4.08
N GLN A 12 16.10 -19.21 4.06
CA GLN A 12 14.74 -19.40 3.52
C GLN A 12 13.66 -18.58 4.24
N ASP A 13 13.86 -18.29 5.53
CA ASP A 13 12.92 -17.50 6.35
C ASP A 13 12.76 -16.04 5.88
N TRP A 14 13.63 -15.56 4.99
CA TRP A 14 13.53 -14.23 4.42
C TRP A 14 12.41 -14.05 3.41
N LEU A 15 11.93 -15.12 2.77
CA LEU A 15 10.89 -15.05 1.75
C LEU A 15 9.95 -16.25 1.86
N TRP A 16 8.68 -15.97 2.12
CA TRP A 16 7.61 -16.95 2.13
C TRP A 16 6.56 -16.61 1.09
N CYS A 17 5.99 -17.62 0.43
CA CYS A 17 4.84 -17.44 -0.45
C CYS A 17 3.95 -18.68 -0.47
N GLU A 18 2.62 -18.50 -0.46
CA GLU A 18 1.66 -19.58 -0.23
C GLU A 18 1.70 -20.69 -1.28
N THR A 19 2.10 -20.37 -2.52
CA THR A 19 2.10 -21.36 -3.61
C THR A 19 3.24 -22.37 -3.47
N TRP A 20 4.38 -21.96 -2.90
CA TRP A 20 5.61 -22.76 -2.91
C TRP A 20 6.13 -23.10 -1.52
N CYS A 21 5.68 -22.40 -0.48
CA CYS A 21 6.06 -22.65 0.90
C CYS A 21 4.94 -23.33 1.67
N SER A 22 5.29 -24.19 2.62
CA SER A 22 4.30 -24.83 3.48
C SER A 22 3.77 -23.85 4.53
N MET A 23 2.55 -24.07 5.01
CA MET A 23 1.91 -23.17 5.99
C MET A 23 2.64 -23.15 7.33
N GLU A 24 3.30 -24.24 7.72
CA GLU A 24 4.08 -24.33 8.95
C GLU A 24 5.22 -23.30 8.98
N THR A 25 5.84 -23.04 7.82
CA THR A 25 6.96 -22.10 7.69
C THR A 25 6.55 -20.63 7.74
N LYS A 26 5.25 -20.32 7.58
CA LYS A 26 4.70 -18.95 7.62
C LYS A 26 5.01 -18.26 8.95
N SER A 27 4.95 -19.01 10.06
CA SER A 27 5.20 -18.48 11.42
C SER A 27 6.62 -17.92 11.61
N THR A 28 7.58 -18.40 10.83
CA THR A 28 8.99 -17.96 10.87
C THR A 28 9.33 -16.97 9.76
N ALA A 29 8.39 -16.67 8.87
CA ALA A 29 8.63 -15.82 7.72
C ALA A 29 8.88 -14.37 8.16
N LYS A 30 9.93 -13.77 7.61
CA LYS A 30 10.25 -12.33 7.80
C LYS A 30 9.53 -11.46 6.79
N THR A 31 9.28 -11.99 5.59
CA THR A 31 8.50 -11.32 4.55
C THR A 31 7.62 -12.33 3.82
N ILE A 32 6.48 -11.85 3.34
CA ILE A 32 5.50 -12.63 2.59
C ILE A 32 5.35 -12.00 1.20
N ASP A 33 5.67 -12.75 0.16
CA ASP A 33 5.32 -12.39 -1.22
C ASP A 33 3.96 -12.98 -1.58
N LEU A 34 3.07 -12.13 -2.08
CA LEU A 34 1.78 -12.55 -2.64
C LEU A 34 2.00 -13.04 -4.08
N CYS A 35 2.73 -14.15 -4.21
CA CYS A 35 3.09 -14.74 -5.49
C CYS A 35 1.83 -15.15 -6.29
N ASN A 36 1.96 -15.21 -7.61
CA ASN A 36 0.85 -15.67 -8.44
C ASN A 36 0.70 -17.19 -8.32
N ASN A 37 -0.55 -17.65 -8.18
CA ASN A 37 -0.86 -19.08 -8.21
C ASN A 37 -1.06 -19.53 -9.67
N PRO A 38 -0.32 -20.54 -10.19
CA PRO A 38 -0.52 -21.02 -11.55
C PRO A 38 -1.84 -21.81 -11.74
N MET A 39 -2.44 -22.29 -10.65
CA MET A 39 -3.68 -23.09 -10.66
C MET A 39 -4.94 -22.23 -10.50
N THR A 40 -4.82 -21.04 -9.93
CA THR A 40 -5.97 -20.15 -9.64
C THR A 40 -5.70 -18.72 -10.06
N LYS A 41 -6.77 -17.95 -10.33
CA LYS A 41 -6.68 -16.52 -10.67
C LYS A 41 -7.21 -15.64 -9.54
N GLU A 42 -6.88 -15.99 -8.29
CA GLU A 42 -7.27 -15.17 -7.15
C GLU A 42 -6.61 -13.77 -7.26
N PRO A 43 -7.37 -12.68 -7.16
CA PRO A 43 -6.81 -11.34 -7.16
C PRO A 43 -5.93 -11.10 -5.93
N LYS A 44 -4.83 -10.35 -6.10
CA LYS A 44 -3.87 -10.07 -5.01
C LYS A 44 -4.50 -9.42 -3.77
N LEU A 45 -5.51 -8.57 -3.93
CA LEU A 45 -6.20 -7.94 -2.80
C LEU A 45 -6.98 -8.96 -1.96
N THR A 46 -7.60 -9.95 -2.62
CA THR A 46 -8.32 -11.03 -1.94
C THR A 46 -7.35 -11.93 -1.18
N SER A 47 -6.23 -12.30 -1.80
CA SER A 47 -5.21 -13.11 -1.14
C SER A 47 -4.52 -12.36 0.00
N ALA A 48 -4.29 -11.05 -0.13
CA ALA A 48 -3.69 -10.23 0.93
C ALA A 48 -4.51 -10.29 2.23
N VAL A 49 -5.83 -10.05 2.14
CA VAL A 49 -6.76 -10.11 3.28
C VAL A 49 -6.81 -11.51 3.92
N ARG A 50 -6.69 -12.57 3.11
CA ARG A 50 -6.78 -13.95 3.58
C ARG A 50 -5.47 -14.48 4.17
N ILE A 51 -4.33 -14.07 3.61
CA ILE A 51 -3.00 -14.59 3.95
C ILE A 51 -2.36 -13.77 5.06
N ILE A 52 -2.60 -12.47 5.16
CA ILE A 52 -1.90 -11.57 6.08
C ILE A 52 -2.92 -10.98 7.04
N ASP A 53 -2.87 -11.42 8.31
CA ASP A 53 -3.89 -11.12 9.32
C ASP A 53 -3.96 -9.61 9.60
N GLU A 54 -2.82 -8.93 9.60
CA GLU A 54 -2.70 -7.49 9.86
C GLU A 54 -2.96 -6.58 8.65
N TRP A 55 -3.23 -7.15 7.46
CA TRP A 55 -3.36 -6.36 6.23
C TRP A 55 -4.51 -5.35 6.29
N VAL A 56 -5.64 -5.77 6.86
CA VAL A 56 -6.84 -4.94 6.98
C VAL A 56 -6.59 -3.74 7.89
N ASP A 57 -5.80 -3.91 8.94
CA ASP A 57 -5.47 -2.83 9.87
C ASP A 57 -4.60 -1.77 9.19
N TYR A 58 -3.60 -2.20 8.43
CA TYR A 58 -2.76 -1.27 7.65
C TYR A 58 -3.55 -0.54 6.57
N ASP A 59 -4.42 -1.23 5.84
CA ASP A 59 -5.29 -0.61 4.83
C ASP A 59 -6.25 0.43 5.46
N ASN A 60 -6.82 0.11 6.62
CA ASN A 60 -7.68 1.05 7.36
C ASN A 60 -6.92 2.27 7.88
N GLU A 61 -5.69 2.10 8.36
CA GLU A 61 -4.86 3.20 8.83
C GLU A 61 -4.53 4.17 7.68
N ILE A 62 -4.17 3.65 6.50
CA ILE A 62 -3.94 4.49 5.32
C ILE A 62 -5.22 5.22 4.89
N LYS A 63 -6.38 4.54 4.89
CA LYS A 63 -7.67 5.18 4.57
C LYS A 63 -8.02 6.30 5.54
N ARG A 64 -7.73 6.13 6.82
CA ARG A 64 -7.93 7.17 7.85
C ARG A 64 -7.05 8.38 7.56
N LEU A 65 -5.76 8.18 7.33
CA LEU A 65 -4.81 9.26 7.02
C LEU A 65 -5.16 10.00 5.72
N GLN A 66 -5.61 9.27 4.69
CA GLN A 66 -6.09 9.87 3.44
C GLN A 66 -7.30 10.78 3.67
N LYS A 67 -8.27 10.32 4.49
CA LYS A 67 -9.45 11.12 4.83
C LYS A 67 -9.08 12.40 5.58
N GLU A 68 -8.18 12.31 6.55
CA GLU A 68 -7.69 13.46 7.33
C GLU A 68 -7.04 14.51 6.40
N THR A 69 -6.14 14.06 5.52
CA THR A 69 -5.44 14.94 4.56
C THR A 69 -6.40 15.62 3.58
N MET A 70 -7.40 14.89 3.09
CA MET A 70 -8.43 15.43 2.18
C MET A 70 -9.32 16.47 2.87
N THR A 71 -9.63 16.28 4.16
CA THR A 71 -10.44 17.25 4.92
C THR A 71 -9.69 18.54 5.22
N GLU A 72 -8.38 18.49 5.51
CA GLU A 72 -7.57 19.69 5.78
C GLU A 72 -7.41 20.60 4.55
N THR A 73 -7.42 20.01 3.34
CA THR A 73 -7.38 20.78 2.08
C THR A 73 -8.70 21.52 1.80
N SER A 74 -9.78 21.19 2.51
CA SER A 74 -11.12 21.75 2.30
C SER A 74 -11.56 22.84 3.29
N LEU A 75 -10.69 23.29 4.21
CA LEU A 75 -11.00 24.42 5.09
C LEU A 75 -10.84 25.75 4.33
N PRO A 76 -11.91 26.55 4.13
CA PRO A 76 -11.78 27.89 3.60
C PRO A 76 -11.13 28.77 4.67
N THR A 77 -9.89 29.20 4.43
CA THR A 77 -9.37 30.36 5.14
C THR A 77 -10.17 31.58 4.68
N SER A 78 -11.03 32.12 5.54
CA SER A 78 -11.66 33.44 5.43
C SER A 78 -11.42 34.16 6.77
N PRO A 79 -11.13 35.47 6.83
CA PRO A 79 -11.98 36.51 6.22
C PRO A 79 -11.27 37.79 5.67
N SER A 80 -12.01 38.53 4.83
CA SER A 80 -12.00 39.99 4.62
C SER A 80 -10.72 40.71 4.14
N SER A 81 -10.76 41.23 2.91
CA SER A 81 -10.32 42.60 2.63
C SER A 81 -11.23 43.23 1.58
N THR A 82 -12.07 44.15 2.04
CA THR A 82 -12.74 45.19 1.27
C THR A 82 -11.78 45.80 0.26
N HIS A 83 -12.08 45.74 -1.03
CA HIS A 83 -11.66 46.77 -2.00
C HIS A 83 -12.63 46.76 -3.18
N THR A 84 -13.60 47.67 -3.12
CA THR A 84 -14.26 48.20 -4.32
C THR A 84 -13.28 49.18 -4.96
N PRO A 85 -13.02 49.07 -6.27
CA PRO A 85 -12.91 50.27 -7.08
C PRO A 85 -14.06 50.28 -8.09
N SER A 86 -14.84 51.35 -8.02
CA SER A 86 -15.67 51.83 -9.11
C SER A 86 -14.88 51.83 -10.41
N HIS A 87 -15.42 51.23 -11.46
CA HIS A 87 -15.10 51.63 -12.82
C HIS A 87 -16.42 51.89 -13.55
N GLN A 88 -16.76 53.18 -13.61
CA GLN A 88 -17.77 53.72 -14.50
C GLN A 88 -17.34 53.55 -15.96
N GLU A 89 -18.33 53.16 -16.76
CA GLU A 89 -18.61 53.46 -18.18
C GLU A 89 -17.47 53.86 -19.13
N LEU A 90 -17.35 53.09 -20.22
CA LEU A 90 -17.69 53.54 -21.58
C LEU A 90 -18.08 52.34 -22.45
#